data_AF-A0A6G1R1G7-F1
#
_entry.id   AF-A0A6G1R1G7-F1
#
_cell.length_a   1.000
_cell.length_b   1.000
_cell.length_c   1.000
_cell.angle_alpha   90.00
_cell.angle_beta   90.00
_cell.angle_gamma   90.00
#
_symmetry.space_group_name_H-M   'P 1'
#
loop_
_entity.id
_entity.type
_entity.pdbx_description
1 polymer ?
#
loop_
_entity_poly.entity_id
_entity_poly.type
_entity_poly.pdbx_seq_one_letter_code
_entity_poly.pdbx_strand_id
1 'polypeptide(L)'
;MWRSHSTKTVMDFVNSSDNVVFVHNTIHLISQVMDNMIMACGGILPLLSAATSATHELENIEPTQGLSVEASLTFLQRLINLVDVLIFASSLGFNEIESEKNMSSGGILRQCLRLVCAVAVRNCLEC
;
A
#
# COMPACT_ATOMS: atom_id res chain seq x y z
N MET A 1 -14.71 -2.91 11.17
CA MET A 1 -15.27 -4.28 11.26
C MET A 1 -16.63 -4.27 10.56
N TRP A 2 -16.72 -4.81 9.34
CA TRP A 2 -17.95 -4.82 8.56
C TRP A 2 -18.96 -5.77 9.23
N ARG A 3 -19.99 -5.23 9.89
CA ARG A 3 -20.99 -6.03 10.60
C ARG A 3 -22.07 -6.46 9.61
N SER A 4 -21.80 -7.52 8.86
CA SER A 4 -22.79 -8.24 8.06
C SER A 4 -23.19 -9.51 8.79
N HIS A 5 -24.50 -9.79 8.93
CA HIS A 5 -25.02 -11.06 9.47
C HIS A 5 -24.86 -12.17 8.42
N SER A 6 -23.61 -12.43 8.05
CA SER A 6 -23.23 -13.29 6.94
C SER A 6 -22.09 -14.19 7.39
N THR A 7 -22.12 -15.47 7.00
CA THR A 7 -21.00 -16.39 7.16
C THR A 7 -19.88 -16.16 6.14
N LYS A 8 -20.11 -15.28 5.15
CA LYS A 8 -19.12 -14.93 4.13
C LYS A 8 -17.91 -14.25 4.77
N THR A 9 -16.74 -14.77 4.45
CA THR A 9 -15.44 -14.19 4.82
C THR A 9 -15.15 -12.94 4.00
N VAL A 10 -14.17 -12.14 4.42
CA VAL A 10 -13.70 -10.98 3.63
C VAL A 10 -13.26 -11.42 2.22
N MET A 11 -12.61 -12.58 2.10
CA MET A 11 -12.22 -13.14 0.81
C MET A 11 -13.43 -13.44 -0.09
N ASP A 12 -14.52 -13.96 0.48
CA ASP A 12 -15.75 -14.23 -0.29
C ASP A 12 -16.38 -12.94 -0.83
N PHE A 13 -16.22 -11.82 -0.11
CA PHE A 13 -16.69 -10.51 -0.59
C PHE A 13 -15.79 -9.95 -1.68
N VAL A 14 -14.47 -9.95 -1.48
CA VAL A 14 -13.52 -9.36 -2.44
C VAL A 14 -13.51 -10.14 -3.76
N ASN A 15 -13.68 -11.45 -3.71
CA ASN A 15 -13.72 -12.31 -4.91
C ASN A 15 -15.11 -12.41 -5.55
N SER A 16 -16.13 -11.77 -4.98
CA SER A 16 -17.47 -11.73 -5.57
C SER A 16 -17.48 -10.92 -6.86
N SER A 17 -18.10 -11.44 -7.92
CA SER A 17 -18.30 -10.72 -9.19
C SER A 17 -19.01 -9.38 -9.01
N ASP A 18 -19.90 -9.29 -8.01
CA ASP A 18 -20.66 -8.08 -7.69
C ASP A 18 -19.76 -6.93 -7.19
N ASN A 19 -18.59 -7.27 -6.65
CA ASN A 19 -17.66 -6.32 -6.07
C ASN A 19 -16.45 -6.02 -6.97
N VAL A 20 -16.35 -6.65 -8.15
CA VAL A 20 -15.19 -6.49 -9.05
C VAL A 20 -14.94 -5.02 -9.39
N VAL A 21 -15.99 -4.25 -9.72
CA VAL A 21 -15.87 -2.81 -10.04
C VAL A 21 -15.30 -2.02 -8.85
N PHE A 22 -15.76 -2.33 -7.63
CA PHE A 22 -15.25 -1.68 -6.42
C PHE A 22 -13.78 -2.01 -6.18
N VAL A 23 -13.40 -3.29 -6.30
CA VAL A 23 -12.01 -3.73 -6.10
C VAL A 23 -11.10 -3.13 -7.15
N HIS A 24 -11.49 -3.18 -8.43
CA HIS A 24 -10.75 -2.61 -9.55
C HIS A 24 -10.47 -1.12 -9.33
N ASN A 25 -11.52 -0.33 -9.08
CA ASN A 25 -11.40 1.12 -8.85
C ASN A 25 -10.54 1.45 -7.62
N THR A 26 -10.60 0.63 -6.58
CA THR A 26 -9.77 0.84 -5.39
C THR A 26 -8.30 0.55 -5.69
N ILE A 27 -7.99 -0.50 -6.46
CA ILE A 27 -6.62 -0.80 -6.88
C ILE A 27 -6.07 0.31 -7.79
N HIS A 28 -6.88 0.87 -8.70
CA HIS A 28 -6.48 2.03 -9.49
C HIS A 28 -6.04 3.20 -8.62
N LEU A 29 -6.86 3.55 -7.63
CA LEU A 29 -6.57 4.61 -6.68
C LEU A 29 -5.28 4.31 -5.91
N ILE A 30 -5.16 3.11 -5.32
CA ILE A 30 -3.96 2.69 -4.58
C ILE A 30 -2.71 2.83 -5.45
N SER A 31 -2.74 2.26 -6.65
CA SER A 31 -1.62 2.30 -7.59
C SER A 31 -1.30 3.73 -8.07
N GLN A 32 -2.26 4.67 -8.02
CA GLN A 32 -2.03 6.08 -8.35
C GLN A 32 -1.33 6.85 -7.23
N VAL A 33 -1.66 6.55 -5.97
CA VAL A 33 -1.22 7.35 -4.82
C VAL A 33 -0.01 6.78 -4.09
N MET A 34 0.25 5.48 -4.23
CA MET A 34 1.23 4.75 -3.42
C MET A 34 2.64 5.36 -3.47
N ASP A 35 3.12 5.66 -4.67
CA ASP A 35 4.47 6.19 -4.92
C ASP A 35 4.67 7.54 -4.21
N ASN A 36 3.67 8.41 -4.34
CA ASN A 36 3.68 9.73 -3.70
C ASN A 36 3.59 9.61 -2.17
N MET A 37 2.80 8.67 -1.65
CA MET A 37 2.71 8.46 -0.20
C MET A 37 4.00 7.89 0.40
N ILE A 38 4.67 6.97 -0.30
CA ILE A 38 5.99 6.47 0.13
C ILE A 38 7.00 7.62 0.13
N MET A 39 6.98 8.48 -0.90
CA MET A 39 7.86 9.64 -0.97
C MET A 39 7.58 10.65 0.15
N ALA A 40 6.30 10.91 0.45
CA ALA A 40 5.88 11.76 1.58
C ALA A 40 6.36 11.23 2.95
N CYS A 41 6.61 9.92 3.04
CA CYS A 41 7.18 9.25 4.22
C CYS A 41 8.72 9.15 4.20
N GLY A 42 9.41 9.94 3.37
CA GLY A 42 10.88 9.98 3.28
C GLY A 42 11.47 9.16 2.13
N GLY A 43 10.65 8.42 1.36
CA GLY A 43 11.10 7.59 0.26
C GLY A 43 11.77 6.29 0.72
N ILE A 44 11.73 5.24 -0.11
CA ILE A 44 12.17 3.90 0.33
C ILE A 44 13.67 3.79 0.60
N LEU A 45 14.51 4.49 -0.17
CA LEU A 45 15.97 4.38 -0.02
C LEU A 45 16.48 5.02 1.29
N PRO A 46 16.07 6.26 1.66
CA PRO A 46 16.42 6.82 2.96
C PRO A 46 15.95 5.96 4.13
N LEU A 47 14.75 5.39 4.06
CA LEU A 47 14.24 4.49 5.10
C LEU A 47 15.11 3.24 5.27
N LEU A 48 15.50 2.60 4.17
CA LEU A 48 16.39 1.44 4.21
C LEU A 48 17.79 1.81 4.73
N SER A 49 18.30 2.98 4.36
CA SER A 49 19.58 3.48 4.86
C SER A 49 19.56 3.66 6.38
N ALA A 50 18.50 4.28 6.91
CA ALA A 50 18.32 4.44 8.34
C ALA A 50 18.24 3.09 9.06
N ALA A 51 17.44 2.15 8.55
CA ALA A 51 17.22 0.84 9.18
C ALA A 51 18.44 -0.09 9.15
N THR A 52 19.43 0.20 8.30
CA THR A 52 20.70 -0.55 8.22
C THR A 52 21.88 0.19 8.82
N SER A 53 21.65 1.40 9.35
CA SER A 53 22.67 2.21 10.02
C SER A 53 22.97 1.70 11.43
N ALA A 54 24.17 1.99 11.94
CA ALA A 54 24.57 1.59 13.29
C ALA A 54 23.77 2.28 14.40
N THR A 55 23.14 3.42 14.12
CA THR A 55 22.38 4.21 15.09
C THR A 55 20.88 3.96 15.02
N HIS A 56 20.39 3.35 13.93
CA HIS A 56 18.95 3.21 13.64
C HIS A 56 18.18 4.54 13.71
N GLU A 57 18.87 5.67 13.51
CA GLU A 57 18.25 6.98 13.57
C GLU A 57 17.64 7.33 12.22
N LEU A 58 16.34 7.54 12.22
CA LEU A 58 15.67 8.16 11.09
C LEU A 58 16.02 9.66 11.10
N GLU A 59 16.89 10.08 10.19
CA GLU A 59 17.15 11.51 9.97
C GLU A 59 15.81 12.25 9.79
N ASN A 60 15.74 13.50 10.24
CA ASN A 60 14.52 14.31 10.19
C ASN A 60 13.95 14.35 8.76
N ILE A 61 12.90 13.55 8.52
CA ILE A 61 12.19 13.57 7.26
C ILE A 61 11.47 14.91 7.15
N GLU A 62 11.84 15.70 6.15
CA GLU A 62 11.12 16.93 5.87
C GLU A 62 9.74 16.62 5.29
N PRO A 63 8.70 17.39 5.68
CA PRO A 63 7.39 17.32 5.04
C PRO A 63 7.50 17.54 3.52
N THR A 64 6.99 16.59 2.74
CA THR A 64 6.92 16.72 1.27
C THR A 64 5.51 16.39 0.78
N GLN A 65 5.23 16.57 -0.51
CA GLN A 65 3.91 16.28 -1.11
C GLN A 65 2.74 17.06 -0.47
N GLY A 66 3.02 18.17 0.22
CA GLY A 66 2.01 18.98 0.90
C GLY A 66 1.41 18.34 2.16
N LEU A 67 2.04 17.30 2.70
CA LEU A 67 1.59 16.59 3.89
C LEU A 67 2.63 16.67 5.01
N SER A 68 2.16 16.71 6.26
CA SER A 68 3.03 16.42 7.39
C SER A 68 3.47 14.96 7.38
N VAL A 69 4.61 14.66 8.02
CA VAL A 69 5.11 13.28 8.13
C VAL A 69 4.09 12.38 8.84
N GLU A 70 3.48 12.87 9.93
CA GLU A 70 2.46 12.14 10.69
C GLU A 70 1.20 11.82 9.86
N ALA A 71 0.72 12.80 9.08
CA ALA A 71 -0.41 12.57 8.18
C ALA A 71 -0.05 11.54 7.11
N SER A 72 1.16 11.64 6.53
CA SER A 72 1.66 10.70 5.51
C SER A 72 1.72 9.27 6.04
N LEU A 73 2.21 9.08 7.27
CA LEU A 73 2.25 7.77 7.93
C LEU A 73 0.85 7.20 8.15
N THR A 74 -0.08 8.03 8.59
CA THR A 74 -1.48 7.63 8.79
C THR A 74 -2.10 7.16 7.48
N PHE A 75 -1.85 7.86 6.36
CA PHE A 75 -2.30 7.43 5.04
C PHE A 75 -1.62 6.13 4.60
N LEU A 76 -0.31 6.00 4.81
CA LEU A 76 0.45 4.80 4.46
C LEU A 76 -0.10 3.55 5.17
N GLN A 77 -0.41 3.68 6.46
CA GLN A 77 -1.03 2.61 7.25
C GLN A 77 -2.43 2.23 6.75
N ARG A 78 -3.22 3.21 6.28
CA ARG A 78 -4.53 2.91 5.67
C ARG A 78 -4.39 2.21 4.31
N LEU A 79 -3.40 2.59 3.52
CA LEU A 79 -3.14 1.98 2.22
C LEU A 79 -2.71 0.52 2.34
N ILE A 80 -1.80 0.20 3.27
CA ILE A 80 -1.34 -1.19 3.44
C ILE A 80 -2.50 -2.11 3.86
N ASN A 81 -3.38 -1.65 4.75
CA ASN A 81 -4.58 -2.40 5.13
C ASN A 81 -5.52 -2.68 3.94
N LEU A 82 -5.64 -1.72 3.00
CA LEU A 82 -6.42 -1.94 1.78
C LEU A 82 -5.73 -2.94 0.84
N VAL A 83 -4.40 -2.85 0.71
CA VAL A 83 -3.60 -3.78 -0.10
C VAL A 83 -3.69 -5.20 0.43
N ASP A 84 -3.58 -5.41 1.74
CA ASP A 84 -3.68 -6.73 2.36
C ASP A 84 -5.01 -7.41 2.04
N VAL A 85 -6.11 -6.65 2.10
CA VAL A 85 -7.46 -7.17 1.87
C VAL A 85 -7.78 -7.33 0.37
N LEU A 86 -7.46 -6.33 -0.44
CA LEU A 86 -7.95 -6.25 -1.83
C LEU A 86 -7.01 -6.90 -2.84
N ILE A 87 -5.73 -7.03 -2.50
CA ILE A 87 -4.70 -7.53 -3.41
C ILE A 87 -4.15 -8.87 -2.90
N PHE A 88 -3.69 -8.94 -1.65
CA PHE A 88 -3.08 -10.19 -1.16
C PHE A 88 -4.09 -11.26 -0.75
N ALA A 89 -5.26 -10.87 -0.27
CA ALA A 89 -6.34 -11.81 0.04
C ALA A 89 -7.28 -12.08 -1.16
N SER A 90 -7.13 -11.39 -2.29
CA SER A 90 -7.94 -11.63 -3.49
C SER A 90 -7.27 -12.62 -4.43
N SER A 91 -8.08 -13.33 -5.21
CA SER A 91 -7.64 -14.19 -6.30
C SER A 91 -7.91 -13.55 -7.67
N LEU A 92 -8.05 -12.22 -7.71
CA LEU A 92 -8.33 -11.47 -8.93
C LEU A 92 -7.08 -11.32 -9.78
N GLY A 93 -7.22 -11.49 -11.09
CA GLY A 93 -6.16 -11.15 -12.04
C GLY A 93 -6.08 -9.63 -12.22
N PHE A 94 -4.88 -9.06 -12.18
CA PHE A 94 -4.66 -7.62 -12.36
C PHE A 94 -4.29 -7.23 -13.80
N ASN A 95 -4.35 -8.16 -14.76
CA ASN A 95 -3.89 -7.95 -16.13
C ASN A 95 -4.60 -6.79 -16.84
N GLU A 96 -5.90 -6.62 -16.59
CA GLU A 96 -6.70 -5.52 -17.16
C GLU A 96 -6.22 -4.17 -16.61
N ILE A 97 -6.13 -4.03 -15.28
CA ILE A 97 -5.59 -2.85 -14.60
C ILE A 97 -4.17 -2.53 -15.09
N GLU A 98 -3.32 -3.54 -15.20
CA GLU A 98 -1.94 -3.39 -15.66
C GLU A 98 -1.89 -2.88 -17.09
N SER A 99 -2.73 -3.42 -17.98
CA SER A 99 -2.85 -2.94 -19.37
C SER A 99 -3.33 -1.48 -19.43
N GLU A 100 -4.38 -1.13 -18.68
CA GLU A 100 -4.91 0.24 -18.64
C GLU A 100 -3.89 1.25 -18.14
N LYS A 101 -3.05 0.86 -17.16
CA LYS A 101 -2.00 1.70 -16.60
C LYS A 101 -0.67 1.61 -17.37
N ASN A 102 -0.63 0.91 -18.50
CA ASN A 102 0.57 0.67 -19.31
C ASN A 102 1.73 0.08 -18.48
N MET A 103 1.40 -0.85 -17.58
CA MET A 103 2.34 -1.56 -16.73
C MET A 103 2.68 -2.93 -17.33
N SER A 104 3.93 -3.35 -17.15
CA SER A 104 4.30 -4.74 -17.42
C SER A 104 3.68 -5.69 -16.40
N SER A 105 3.51 -6.96 -16.79
CA SER A 105 2.91 -7.99 -15.93
C SER A 105 3.53 -8.02 -14.53
N GLY A 106 2.68 -8.06 -13.49
CA GLY A 106 3.07 -8.01 -12.08
C GLY A 106 3.47 -6.61 -11.59
N GLY A 107 3.21 -5.57 -12.37
CA GLY A 107 3.49 -4.18 -12.02
C GLY A 107 2.77 -3.73 -10.76
N ILE A 108 1.48 -4.09 -10.63
CA ILE A 108 0.69 -3.77 -9.45
C ILE A 108 1.26 -4.48 -8.22
N LEU A 109 1.62 -5.77 -8.36
CA LEU A 109 2.21 -6.54 -7.27
C LEU A 109 3.54 -5.92 -6.81
N ARG A 110 4.43 -5.53 -7.73
CA ARG A 110 5.71 -4.88 -7.39
C ARG A 110 5.51 -3.57 -6.64
N GLN A 111 4.54 -2.75 -7.03
CA GLN A 111 4.18 -1.54 -6.29
C GLN A 111 3.74 -1.91 -4.86
N CYS A 112 2.80 -2.84 -4.71
CA CYS A 112 2.28 -3.24 -3.40
C CYS A 112 3.38 -3.80 -2.48
N LEU A 113 4.29 -4.62 -3.01
CA LEU A 113 5.44 -5.12 -2.24
C LEU A 113 6.39 -4.00 -1.81
N ARG A 114 6.52 -2.94 -2.61
CA ARG A 114 7.29 -1.75 -2.23
C ARG A 114 6.63 -0.99 -1.07
N LEU A 115 5.30 -0.90 -1.05
CA LEU A 115 4.56 -0.35 0.08
C LEU A 115 4.77 -1.19 1.35
N VAL A 116 4.62 -2.52 1.25
CA VAL A 116 4.86 -3.45 2.37
C VAL A 116 6.25 -3.24 2.95
N CYS A 117 7.27 -3.18 2.09
CA CYS A 117 8.65 -2.96 2.51
C CYS A 117 8.82 -1.60 3.19
N ALA A 118 8.29 -0.52 2.61
CA ALA A 118 8.36 0.80 3.22
C ALA A 118 7.72 0.81 4.62
N VAL A 119 6.52 0.25 4.79
CA VAL A 119 5.85 0.17 6.09
C VAL A 119 6.62 -0.69 7.09
N ALA A 120 7.13 -1.84 6.67
CA ALA A 120 7.90 -2.73 7.55
C ALA A 120 9.17 -2.04 8.06
N VAL A 121 9.92 -1.39 7.16
CA VAL A 121 11.13 -0.65 7.51
C VAL A 121 10.82 0.53 8.43
N ARG A 122 9.72 1.25 8.19
CA ARG A 122 9.24 2.32 9.09
C ARG A 122 8.97 1.80 10.49
N ASN A 123 8.23 0.70 10.61
CA ASN A 123 7.90 0.12 11.91
C ASN A 123 9.16 -0.32 12.68
N CYS A 124 10.19 -0.82 11.98
CA CYS A 124 11.47 -1.17 12.62
C CYS A 124 12.22 0.04 13.19
N LEU A 125 12.03 1.23 12.61
CA LEU A 125 12.68 2.48 13.06
C LEU A 125 11.92 3.19 14.18
N GLU A 126 10.68 2.79 14.44
CA GLU A 126 9.83 3.32 15.51
C GLU A 126 9.85 2.44 16.77
N CYS A 127 10.55 1.29 16.72
CA CYS A 127 10.72 0.32 17.82
C CYS A 127 12.02 0.58 18.59
#